data_AF-A0A453EMT2-F1
#
_entry.id   AF-A0A453EMT2-F1
#
_cell.length_a   1.000
_cell.length_b   1.000
_cell.length_c   1.000
_cell.angle_alpha   90.00
_cell.angle_beta   90.00
_cell.angle_gamma   90.00
#
_symmetry.space_group_name_H-M   'P 1'
#
loop_
_entity.id
_entity.type
_entity.pdbx_description
1 polymer ?
#
loop_
_entity_poly.entity_id
_entity_poly.type
_entity_poly.pdbx_seq_one_letter_code
_entity_poly.pdbx_strand_id
1 'polypeptide(L)'
;MSDNPLSSVFIPTKDPPKQSLIETVGITDDGVFIEASSGFGQTGDSIHCHHGIMSAEIGQLSTIPPKDRSLEAVHKYVRNKNSLPKEVFHGGFILSKIDGPLSTGNLVLVDTDPNSNPIVTFNYFKHPQDLRRCVYGIKTIEKIISTNTFSNFTPKDGGYSMEKLLNMSVAANINLIPKHTDDSTSLEQFCRDTVVTIWHYHGGCHVGKVVDQQYKVIGASGLRVIDGSTLSRSPGTNPQATVMMMGRYMGVKILRERLGRAAGV
;
A
#
# COMPACT_ATOMS: atom_id res chain seq x y z
N MET A 1 6.98 8.85 12.23
CA MET A 1 6.96 7.65 11.36
C MET A 1 6.07 7.95 10.17
N SER A 2 6.21 7.18 9.10
CA SER A 2 5.52 7.44 7.84
C SER A 2 5.13 6.13 7.17
N ASP A 3 4.18 6.21 6.25
CA ASP A 3 3.84 5.14 5.32
C ASP A 3 3.56 5.72 3.96
N ASN A 4 3.99 5.01 2.91
CA ASN A 4 3.82 5.42 1.53
C ASN A 4 2.33 5.29 1.15
N PRO A 5 1.61 6.40 0.89
CA PRO A 5 0.22 6.32 0.51
C PRO A 5 0.09 5.69 -0.88
N LEU A 6 -0.89 4.81 -1.01
CA LEU A 6 -1.26 4.12 -2.23
C LEU A 6 -2.70 4.47 -2.62
N SER A 7 -2.90 4.77 -3.89
CA SER A 7 -4.23 4.85 -4.52
C SER A 7 -4.24 3.99 -5.77
N SER A 8 -5.36 3.32 -6.06
CA SER A 8 -5.45 2.36 -7.16
C SER A 8 -6.66 2.65 -8.03
N VAL A 9 -6.49 2.51 -9.34
CA VAL A 9 -7.59 2.49 -10.31
C VAL A 9 -7.81 1.05 -10.76
N PHE A 10 -9.02 0.56 -10.57
CA PHE A 10 -9.46 -0.72 -11.08
C PHE A 10 -9.74 -0.63 -12.58
N ILE A 11 -9.15 -1.54 -13.35
CA ILE A 11 -9.21 -1.59 -14.81
C ILE A 11 -9.90 -2.88 -15.23
N PRO A 12 -11.21 -2.84 -15.53
CA PRO A 12 -11.91 -3.97 -16.13
C PRO A 12 -11.40 -4.22 -17.55
N THR A 13 -11.35 -5.49 -17.93
CA THR A 13 -10.94 -5.94 -19.25
C THR A 13 -12.02 -6.79 -19.90
N LYS A 14 -12.03 -6.85 -21.23
CA LYS A 14 -13.00 -7.63 -22.01
C LYS A 14 -12.86 -9.14 -21.77
N ASP A 15 -11.62 -9.61 -21.63
CA ASP A 15 -11.25 -11.00 -21.35
C ASP A 15 -10.53 -11.06 -20.00
N PRO A 16 -10.68 -12.14 -19.22
CA PRO A 16 -9.95 -12.31 -17.96
C PRO A 16 -8.42 -12.29 -18.20
N PRO A 17 -7.66 -11.34 -17.62
CA PRO A 17 -6.22 -11.26 -17.83
C PRO A 17 -5.50 -12.26 -16.94
N LYS A 18 -4.41 -12.87 -17.42
CA LYS A 18 -3.58 -13.78 -16.62
C LYS A 18 -3.19 -13.15 -15.27
N GLN A 19 -3.22 -13.95 -14.22
CA GLN A 19 -2.77 -13.53 -12.89
C GLN A 19 -1.30 -13.10 -12.93
N SER A 20 -1.01 -11.93 -12.37
CA SER A 20 0.36 -11.43 -12.15
C SER A 20 0.57 -11.03 -10.70
N LEU A 21 1.82 -10.94 -10.27
CA LEU A 21 2.18 -10.20 -9.07
C LEU A 21 2.09 -8.69 -9.34
N ILE A 22 2.24 -7.88 -8.28
CA ILE A 22 2.40 -6.43 -8.42
C ILE A 22 3.79 -6.17 -9.00
N GLU A 23 3.83 -5.47 -10.13
CA GLU A 23 5.06 -5.10 -10.84
C GLU A 23 5.14 -3.59 -11.01
N THR A 24 6.31 -3.00 -10.77
CA THR A 24 6.53 -1.59 -11.09
C THR A 24 6.69 -1.43 -12.59
N VAL A 25 5.83 -0.62 -13.20
CA VAL A 25 5.83 -0.35 -14.64
C VAL A 25 6.43 1.01 -14.98
N GLY A 26 6.57 1.91 -14.00
CA GLY A 26 7.23 3.19 -14.21
C GLY A 26 7.38 4.01 -12.92
N ILE A 27 8.21 5.05 -13.00
CA ILE A 27 8.39 6.05 -11.95
C ILE A 27 8.28 7.41 -12.62
N THR A 28 7.39 8.26 -12.13
CA THR A 28 7.23 9.61 -12.66
C THR A 28 8.33 10.54 -12.14
N ASP A 29 8.55 11.69 -12.79
CA ASP A 29 9.52 12.71 -12.36
C ASP A 29 9.27 13.22 -10.92
N ASP A 30 8.01 13.24 -10.49
CA ASP A 30 7.60 13.62 -9.13
C ASP A 30 7.73 12.47 -8.11
N GLY A 31 8.46 11.40 -8.45
CA GLY A 31 8.71 10.25 -7.57
C GLY A 31 7.46 9.46 -7.21
N VAL A 32 6.52 9.35 -8.14
CA VAL A 32 5.33 8.48 -8.00
C VAL A 32 5.60 7.19 -8.75
N PHE A 33 5.55 6.09 -8.04
CA PHE A 33 5.70 4.76 -8.59
C PHE A 33 4.35 4.31 -9.16
N ILE A 34 4.34 3.96 -10.43
CA ILE A 34 3.20 3.33 -11.09
C ILE A 34 3.47 1.82 -11.10
N GLU A 35 2.57 1.07 -10.47
CA GLU A 35 2.65 -0.38 -10.37
C GLU A 35 1.38 -0.99 -10.97
N ALA A 36 1.44 -2.23 -11.43
CA ALA A 36 0.30 -2.91 -12.02
C ALA A 36 0.20 -4.35 -11.53
N SER A 37 -1.02 -4.85 -11.43
CA SER A 37 -1.30 -6.28 -11.24
C SER A 37 -2.58 -6.65 -11.97
N SER A 38 -2.70 -7.91 -12.41
CA SER A 38 -3.87 -8.40 -13.12
C SER A 38 -4.33 -9.76 -12.60
N GLY A 39 -5.57 -10.12 -12.95
CA GLY A 39 -6.09 -11.48 -12.81
C GLY A 39 -6.48 -11.87 -11.39
N PHE A 40 -6.79 -10.88 -10.54
CA PHE A 40 -7.42 -11.15 -9.26
C PHE A 40 -8.81 -11.78 -9.48
N GLY A 41 -9.01 -13.02 -9.01
CA GLY A 41 -10.32 -13.69 -9.01
C GLY A 41 -10.54 -14.79 -10.06
N GLN A 42 -9.49 -15.32 -10.71
CA GLN A 42 -9.64 -16.17 -11.91
C GLN A 42 -9.42 -17.67 -11.77
N THR A 43 -9.13 -18.21 -10.58
CA THR A 43 -9.16 -19.67 -10.43
C THR A 43 -10.61 -20.13 -10.21
N GLY A 44 -10.99 -21.33 -10.65
CA GLY A 44 -12.28 -21.94 -10.26
C GLY A 44 -12.45 -22.00 -8.74
N ASP A 45 -11.32 -22.05 -8.03
CA ASP A 45 -11.23 -21.91 -6.58
C ASP A 45 -11.45 -20.46 -6.10
N SER A 46 -11.17 -19.43 -6.91
CA SER A 46 -11.33 -18.01 -6.54
C SER A 46 -12.80 -17.53 -6.51
N ILE A 47 -13.70 -18.26 -7.18
CA ILE A 47 -15.16 -17.99 -7.12
C ILE A 47 -15.76 -18.60 -5.85
N HIS A 48 -15.09 -19.58 -5.23
CA HIS A 48 -15.64 -20.35 -4.12
C HIS A 48 -14.78 -20.41 -2.85
N CYS A 49 -13.53 -19.93 -2.86
CA CYS A 49 -12.61 -19.93 -1.73
C CYS A 49 -11.57 -18.80 -1.84
N HIS A 50 -11.54 -17.90 -0.85
CA HIS A 50 -10.35 -17.13 -0.45
C HIS A 50 -9.73 -16.20 -1.51
N HIS A 51 -10.34 -15.04 -1.78
CA HIS A 51 -9.80 -13.98 -2.66
C HIS A 51 -8.50 -13.23 -2.20
N GLY A 52 -7.52 -13.93 -1.63
CA GLY A 52 -6.24 -13.34 -1.19
C GLY A 52 -6.42 -12.06 -0.36
N ILE A 53 -5.51 -11.09 -0.51
CA ILE A 53 -5.47 -9.84 0.28
C ILE A 53 -6.72 -8.94 0.15
N MET A 54 -7.59 -9.23 -0.82
CA MET A 54 -8.85 -8.50 -1.06
C MET A 54 -10.10 -9.32 -0.67
N SER A 55 -9.93 -10.51 -0.08
CA SER A 55 -11.04 -11.43 0.21
C SER A 55 -11.93 -11.00 1.35
N ALA A 56 -13.23 -11.16 1.13
CA ALA A 56 -14.24 -11.12 2.17
C ALA A 56 -14.12 -12.27 3.20
N GLU A 57 -13.56 -13.41 2.78
CA GLU A 57 -13.63 -14.68 3.51
C GLU A 57 -12.38 -15.01 4.32
N ILE A 58 -11.22 -14.40 4.05
CA ILE A 58 -9.99 -14.68 4.84
C ILE A 58 -10.02 -14.06 6.24
N GLY A 59 -11.17 -13.54 6.69
CA GLY A 59 -11.31 -12.90 7.98
C GLY A 59 -10.45 -11.64 8.15
N GLN A 60 -9.74 -11.21 7.11
CA GLN A 60 -9.13 -9.88 7.05
C GLN A 60 -10.22 -8.87 6.71
N LEU A 61 -11.08 -8.63 7.70
CA LEU A 61 -11.52 -7.27 7.96
C LEU A 61 -10.28 -6.47 8.40
N SER A 62 -9.28 -6.32 7.53
CA SER A 62 -7.98 -5.71 7.83
C SER A 62 -8.15 -4.28 8.33
N THR A 63 -9.32 -3.69 8.07
CA THR A 63 -9.73 -2.37 8.51
C THR A 63 -10.57 -2.35 9.79
N ILE A 64 -11.12 -3.50 10.23
CA ILE A 64 -11.84 -3.61 11.51
C ILE A 64 -10.91 -4.29 12.52
N PRO A 65 -10.56 -3.61 13.63
CA PRO A 65 -9.74 -4.21 14.68
C PRO A 65 -10.31 -5.56 15.12
N PRO A 66 -9.48 -6.58 15.41
CA PRO A 66 -9.96 -7.92 15.77
C PRO A 66 -11.05 -7.93 16.86
N LYS A 67 -10.99 -6.99 17.80
CA LYS A 67 -11.97 -6.81 18.89
C LYS A 67 -13.34 -6.30 18.43
N ASP A 68 -13.39 -5.61 17.29
CA ASP A 68 -14.58 -4.97 16.74
C ASP A 68 -15.20 -5.76 15.56
N ARG A 69 -14.64 -6.94 15.25
CA ARG A 69 -15.13 -7.83 14.18
C ARG A 69 -16.39 -8.59 14.62
N SER A 70 -17.48 -7.86 14.85
CA SER A 70 -18.78 -8.45 15.17
C SER A 70 -19.33 -9.26 13.98
N LEU A 71 -20.19 -10.24 14.26
CA LEU A 71 -20.88 -11.02 13.23
C LEU A 71 -21.66 -10.11 12.26
N GLU A 72 -22.23 -9.02 12.78
CA GLU A 72 -22.93 -8.01 11.99
C GLU A 72 -21.99 -7.25 11.05
N ALA A 73 -20.81 -6.84 11.53
CA ALA A 73 -19.81 -6.18 10.70
C ALA A 73 -19.30 -7.09 9.58
N VAL A 74 -19.09 -8.37 9.88
CA VAL A 74 -18.74 -9.40 8.88
C VAL A 74 -19.88 -9.53 7.86
N HIS A 75 -21.12 -9.69 8.28
CA HIS A 75 -22.26 -9.81 7.36
C HIS A 75 -22.48 -8.57 6.51
N LYS A 76 -22.29 -7.37 7.07
CA LYS A 76 -22.36 -6.10 6.32
C LYS A 76 -21.27 -6.04 5.27
N TYR A 77 -20.04 -6.43 5.61
CA TYR A 77 -18.93 -6.48 4.67
C TYR A 77 -19.18 -7.49 3.54
N VAL A 78 -19.64 -8.70 3.85
CA VAL A 78 -20.02 -9.72 2.86
C VAL A 78 -21.13 -9.21 1.93
N ARG A 79 -22.19 -8.60 2.47
CA ARG A 79 -23.28 -8.03 1.65
C ARG A 79 -22.79 -6.95 0.68
N ASN A 80 -21.91 -6.05 1.13
CA ASN A 80 -21.34 -5.00 0.29
C ASN A 80 -20.44 -5.56 -0.83
N LYS A 81 -19.81 -6.72 -0.62
CA LYS A 81 -19.00 -7.39 -1.64
C LYS A 81 -19.84 -8.18 -2.65
N ASN A 82 -20.99 -8.74 -2.23
CA ASN A 82 -21.93 -9.41 -3.12
C ASN A 82 -22.61 -8.46 -4.13
N SER A 83 -22.59 -7.14 -3.88
CA SER A 83 -23.08 -6.13 -4.83
C SER A 83 -22.04 -5.65 -5.86
N LEU A 84 -20.82 -6.22 -5.86
CA LEU A 84 -19.81 -5.86 -6.85
C LEU A 84 -20.15 -6.46 -8.22
N PRO A 85 -20.14 -5.66 -9.31
CA PRO A 85 -20.34 -6.18 -10.67
C PRO A 85 -19.30 -7.25 -11.01
N LYS A 86 -19.68 -8.25 -11.81
CA LYS A 86 -18.80 -9.37 -12.22
C LYS A 86 -17.53 -8.87 -12.89
N GLU A 87 -17.63 -7.74 -13.57
CA GLU A 87 -16.54 -7.02 -14.24
C GLU A 87 -15.41 -6.64 -13.27
N VAL A 88 -15.70 -6.47 -11.97
CA VAL A 88 -14.68 -6.21 -10.93
C VAL A 88 -13.72 -7.38 -10.74
N PHE A 89 -14.13 -8.59 -11.11
CA PHE A 89 -13.31 -9.80 -11.08
C PHE A 89 -12.62 -10.09 -12.43
N HIS A 90 -12.92 -9.31 -13.46
CA HIS A 90 -12.37 -9.44 -14.80
C HIS A 90 -11.52 -8.22 -15.11
N GLY A 91 -10.32 -8.17 -14.53
CA GLY A 91 -9.44 -7.03 -14.74
C GLY A 91 -8.16 -7.05 -13.92
N GLY A 92 -7.63 -5.86 -13.70
CA GLY A 92 -6.46 -5.61 -12.88
C GLY A 92 -6.53 -4.26 -12.19
N PHE A 93 -5.45 -3.92 -11.48
CA PHE A 93 -5.28 -2.62 -10.84
C PHE A 93 -4.03 -1.97 -11.39
N ILE A 94 -4.12 -0.67 -11.67
CA ILE A 94 -2.95 0.20 -11.77
C ILE A 94 -2.88 1.01 -10.49
N LEU A 95 -1.76 0.90 -9.81
CA LEU A 95 -1.48 1.43 -8.49
C LEU A 95 -0.56 2.66 -8.61
N SER A 96 -0.80 3.64 -7.76
CA SER A 96 0.03 4.83 -7.60
C SER A 96 0.55 4.89 -6.17
N LYS A 97 1.85 4.66 -6.01
CA LYS A 97 2.57 4.75 -4.73
C LYS A 97 3.41 6.01 -4.69
N ILE A 98 3.24 6.83 -3.66
CA ILE A 98 4.08 8.01 -3.44
C ILE A 98 5.34 7.61 -2.68
N ASP A 99 6.52 7.94 -3.21
CA ASP A 99 7.80 7.75 -2.50
C ASP A 99 8.08 8.86 -1.50
N GLY A 100 8.63 8.51 -0.33
CA GLY A 100 9.06 9.48 0.68
C GLY A 100 8.01 10.53 1.00
N PRO A 101 6.83 10.13 1.52
CA PRO A 101 5.78 11.08 1.86
C PRO A 101 6.29 12.08 2.90
N LEU A 102 5.84 13.33 2.76
CA LEU A 102 6.16 14.39 3.72
C LEU A 102 5.25 14.35 4.94
N SER A 103 4.06 13.78 4.77
CA SER A 103 3.14 13.47 5.86
C SER A 103 3.76 12.46 6.80
N THR A 104 3.71 12.77 8.09
CA THR A 104 4.21 11.92 9.16
C THR A 104 3.16 11.81 10.26
N GLY A 105 3.21 10.72 11.02
CA GLY A 105 2.49 10.59 12.26
C GLY A 105 3.31 9.91 13.33
N ASN A 106 2.62 9.28 14.27
CA ASN A 106 3.18 8.77 15.53
C ASN A 106 2.64 7.39 15.88
N LEU A 107 3.40 6.69 16.72
CA LEU A 107 3.00 5.48 17.41
C LEU A 107 2.96 5.77 18.90
N VAL A 108 1.88 5.37 19.56
CA VAL A 108 1.66 5.58 21.00
C VAL A 108 1.19 4.28 21.62
N LEU A 109 1.81 3.89 22.72
CA LEU A 109 1.37 2.74 23.52
C LEU A 109 0.02 3.07 24.17
N VAL A 110 -0.91 2.12 24.13
CA VAL A 110 -2.21 2.26 24.82
C VAL A 110 -2.06 1.98 26.31
N ASP A 111 -1.24 0.99 26.64
CA ASP A 111 -0.96 0.50 27.98
C ASP A 111 0.45 -0.12 28.02
N THR A 112 0.77 -0.82 29.10
CA THR A 112 2.07 -1.49 29.28
C THR A 112 2.05 -2.98 28.89
N ASP A 113 0.92 -3.51 28.42
CA ASP A 113 0.83 -4.90 27.95
C ASP A 113 1.45 -5.01 26.55
N PRO A 114 2.55 -5.78 26.36
CA PRO A 114 3.16 -5.92 25.04
C PRO A 114 2.27 -6.62 24.00
N ASN A 115 1.16 -7.26 24.41
CA ASN A 115 0.18 -7.86 23.50
C ASN A 115 -0.87 -6.86 23.00
N SER A 116 -0.96 -5.67 23.59
CA SER A 116 -1.83 -4.60 23.13
C SER A 116 -1.25 -3.93 21.89
N ASN A 117 -2.01 -3.89 20.80
CA ASN A 117 -1.62 -3.13 19.61
C ASN A 117 -1.49 -1.64 19.94
N PRO A 118 -0.39 -0.96 19.56
CA PRO A 118 -0.27 0.47 19.75
C PRO A 118 -1.20 1.24 18.82
N ILE A 119 -1.51 2.48 19.19
CA ILE A 119 -2.21 3.42 18.31
C ILE A 119 -1.19 3.99 17.32
N VAL A 120 -1.49 3.89 16.04
CA VAL A 120 -0.63 4.40 14.96
C VAL A 120 -1.40 5.39 14.10
N THR A 121 -0.76 6.51 13.80
CA THR A 121 -1.23 7.44 12.76
C THR A 121 -0.12 7.69 11.74
N PHE A 122 -0.50 7.83 10.46
CA PHE A 122 0.41 8.25 9.39
C PHE A 122 0.07 9.64 8.84
N ASN A 123 -1.17 10.09 9.07
CA ASN A 123 -1.70 11.37 8.60
C ASN A 123 -1.58 11.53 7.06
N TYR A 124 -1.98 10.51 6.29
CA TYR A 124 -1.91 10.55 4.83
C TYR A 124 -2.49 11.86 4.27
N PHE A 125 -1.75 12.48 3.35
CA PHE A 125 -2.12 13.76 2.70
C PHE A 125 -2.32 14.95 3.65
N LYS A 126 -1.78 14.90 4.87
CA LYS A 126 -1.70 16.08 5.74
C LYS A 126 -0.79 17.14 5.11
N HIS A 127 0.31 16.72 4.49
CA HIS A 127 1.12 17.62 3.68
C HIS A 127 0.55 17.74 2.25
N PRO A 128 0.26 18.96 1.75
CA PRO A 128 -0.44 19.15 0.48
C PRO A 128 0.34 18.63 -0.74
N GLN A 129 1.67 18.56 -0.66
CA GLN A 129 2.49 17.99 -1.74
C GLN A 129 2.24 16.48 -1.93
N ASP A 130 1.93 15.73 -0.88
CA ASP A 130 1.63 14.30 -1.03
C ASP A 130 0.32 14.12 -1.79
N LEU A 131 -0.70 14.95 -1.49
CA LEU A 131 -1.97 14.93 -2.22
C LEU A 131 -1.77 15.28 -3.70
N ARG A 132 -0.99 16.33 -3.98
CA ARG A 132 -0.65 16.74 -5.34
C ARG A 132 0.01 15.60 -6.13
N ARG A 133 0.94 14.88 -5.49
CA ARG A 133 1.62 13.73 -6.09
C ARG A 133 0.65 12.58 -6.35
N CYS A 134 -0.32 12.34 -5.46
CA CYS A 134 -1.37 11.35 -5.72
C CYS A 134 -2.18 11.73 -6.96
N VAL A 135 -2.67 12.97 -7.04
CA VAL A 135 -3.42 13.47 -8.20
C VAL A 135 -2.61 13.32 -9.49
N TYR A 136 -1.32 13.66 -9.44
CA TYR A 136 -0.43 13.50 -10.58
C TYR A 136 -0.25 12.02 -10.99
N GLY A 137 -0.16 11.12 -10.02
CA GLY A 137 -0.19 9.67 -10.23
C GLY A 137 -1.46 9.21 -10.93
N ILE A 138 -2.64 9.62 -10.46
CA ILE A 138 -3.92 9.26 -11.08
C ILE A 138 -4.04 9.82 -12.52
N LYS A 139 -3.61 11.07 -12.76
CA LYS A 139 -3.53 11.63 -14.12
C LYS A 139 -2.56 10.88 -15.03
N THR A 140 -1.51 10.30 -14.46
CA THR A 140 -0.57 9.46 -15.21
C THR A 140 -1.23 8.13 -15.59
N ILE A 141 -1.99 7.52 -14.67
CA ILE A 141 -2.79 6.32 -14.93
C ILE A 141 -3.84 6.58 -16.03
N GLU A 142 -4.53 7.71 -15.97
CA GLU A 142 -5.46 8.15 -17.03
C GLU A 142 -4.80 8.18 -18.41
N LYS A 143 -3.61 8.79 -18.51
CA LYS A 143 -2.84 8.81 -19.77
C LYS A 143 -2.48 7.40 -20.23
N ILE A 144 -2.06 6.51 -19.32
CA ILE A 144 -1.73 5.13 -19.66
C ILE A 144 -2.95 4.40 -20.24
N ILE A 145 -4.11 4.54 -19.62
CA ILE A 145 -5.36 3.89 -20.06
C ILE A 145 -5.83 4.45 -21.41
N SER A 146 -5.58 5.73 -21.70
CA SER A 146 -5.93 6.35 -22.98
C SER A 146 -5.05 5.91 -24.17
N THR A 147 -4.02 5.10 -23.94
CA THR A 147 -3.12 4.64 -25.02
C THR A 147 -3.78 3.56 -25.89
N ASN A 148 -3.37 3.48 -27.16
CA ASN A 148 -3.85 2.47 -28.11
C ASN A 148 -3.57 1.02 -27.66
N THR A 149 -2.61 0.81 -26.76
CA THR A 149 -2.35 -0.53 -26.22
C THR A 149 -3.50 -1.00 -25.34
N PHE A 150 -4.10 -0.10 -24.55
CA PHE A 150 -5.20 -0.41 -23.64
C PHE A 150 -6.54 -0.61 -24.35
N SER A 151 -6.75 -0.01 -25.52
CA SER A 151 -7.98 -0.22 -26.31
C SER A 151 -8.18 -1.68 -26.74
N ASN A 152 -7.10 -2.45 -26.85
CA ASN A 152 -7.17 -3.89 -27.11
C ASN A 152 -7.77 -4.70 -25.94
N PHE A 153 -7.75 -4.15 -24.73
CA PHE A 153 -8.23 -4.81 -23.52
C PHE A 153 -9.60 -4.32 -23.06
N THR A 154 -10.11 -3.20 -23.61
CA THR A 154 -11.41 -2.64 -23.24
C THR A 154 -12.58 -3.28 -24.03
N PRO A 155 -13.81 -3.23 -23.49
CA PRO A 155 -15.00 -3.69 -24.22
C PRO A 155 -15.21 -2.95 -25.55
N LYS A 156 -15.82 -3.64 -26.53
CA LYS A 156 -15.97 -3.18 -27.92
C LYS A 156 -16.82 -1.90 -28.08
N ASP A 157 -17.61 -1.52 -27.07
CA ASP A 157 -18.54 -0.39 -27.13
C ASP A 157 -17.93 0.97 -26.70
N GLY A 158 -16.60 1.12 -26.85
CA GLY A 158 -15.91 2.40 -26.58
C GLY A 158 -15.23 2.50 -25.21
N GLY A 159 -15.05 1.39 -24.50
CA GLY A 159 -14.37 1.36 -23.19
C GLY A 159 -15.15 2.01 -22.05
N TYR A 160 -14.47 2.22 -20.92
CA TYR A 160 -15.04 2.88 -19.74
C TYR A 160 -14.49 4.31 -19.66
N SER A 161 -15.36 5.29 -19.39
CA SER A 161 -14.90 6.64 -19.08
C SER A 161 -14.03 6.62 -17.81
N MET A 162 -13.06 7.54 -17.71
CA MET A 162 -12.25 7.64 -16.51
C MET A 162 -13.09 7.86 -15.26
N GLU A 163 -14.13 8.68 -15.36
CA GLU A 163 -15.11 8.89 -14.30
C GLU A 163 -15.74 7.58 -13.80
N LYS A 164 -16.19 6.71 -14.72
CA LYS A 164 -16.74 5.40 -14.37
C LYS A 164 -15.70 4.51 -13.71
N LEU A 165 -14.45 4.51 -14.19
CA LEU A 165 -13.36 3.76 -13.58
C LEU A 165 -13.03 4.25 -12.16
N LEU A 166 -13.00 5.56 -11.95
CA LEU A 166 -12.76 6.15 -10.63
C LEU A 166 -13.90 5.82 -9.66
N ASN A 167 -15.17 5.95 -10.08
CA ASN A 167 -16.33 5.60 -9.26
C ASN A 167 -16.33 4.11 -8.87
N MET A 168 -16.04 3.21 -9.82
CA MET A 168 -15.86 1.78 -9.54
C MET A 168 -14.72 1.53 -8.55
N SER A 169 -13.61 2.26 -8.68
CA SER A 169 -12.45 2.14 -7.80
C SER A 169 -12.74 2.61 -6.38
N VAL A 170 -13.48 3.71 -6.20
CA VAL A 170 -13.94 4.20 -4.90
C VAL A 170 -14.85 3.17 -4.23
N ALA A 171 -15.83 2.64 -4.97
CA ALA A 171 -16.78 1.64 -4.47
C ALA A 171 -16.11 0.31 -4.11
N ALA A 172 -15.11 -0.13 -4.89
CA ALA A 172 -14.40 -1.38 -4.66
C ALA A 172 -13.32 -1.29 -3.54
N ASN A 173 -12.90 -0.07 -3.20
CA ASN A 173 -11.82 0.18 -2.24
C ASN A 173 -12.18 -0.34 -0.84
N ILE A 174 -11.20 -0.95 -0.17
CA ILE A 174 -11.41 -1.68 1.09
C ILE A 174 -11.27 -0.82 2.37
N ASN A 175 -10.81 0.44 2.26
CA ASN A 175 -10.66 1.30 3.42
C ASN A 175 -12.02 1.72 4.03
N LEU A 176 -12.01 2.18 5.29
CA LEU A 176 -13.21 2.64 6.00
C LEU A 176 -13.44 4.15 5.92
N ILE A 177 -12.72 4.85 5.04
CA ILE A 177 -12.93 6.28 4.82
C ILE A 177 -14.30 6.44 4.16
N PRO A 178 -15.14 7.39 4.63
CA PRO A 178 -16.39 7.72 3.97
C PRO A 178 -16.17 7.97 2.48
N LYS A 179 -16.97 7.33 1.65
CA LYS A 179 -16.82 7.34 0.19
C LYS A 179 -17.71 8.41 -0.42
N HIS A 180 -17.16 9.18 -1.35
CA HIS A 180 -17.88 10.13 -2.19
C HIS A 180 -17.84 9.61 -3.62
N THR A 181 -19.01 9.24 -4.14
CA THR A 181 -19.19 8.75 -5.52
C THR A 181 -20.22 9.65 -6.18
N ASP A 182 -19.79 10.85 -6.58
CA ASP A 182 -20.56 11.75 -7.42
C ASP A 182 -19.74 12.13 -8.66
N ASP A 183 -20.45 12.44 -9.75
CA ASP A 183 -19.87 12.81 -11.04
C ASP A 183 -19.03 14.10 -10.97
N SER A 184 -19.14 14.86 -9.88
CA SER A 184 -18.39 16.09 -9.60
C SER A 184 -17.13 15.89 -8.74
N THR A 185 -16.81 14.66 -8.35
CA THR A 185 -15.76 14.38 -7.37
C THR A 185 -14.38 14.71 -7.96
N SER A 186 -13.63 15.58 -7.29
CA SER A 186 -12.29 15.96 -7.73
C SER A 186 -11.30 14.79 -7.55
N LEU A 187 -10.21 14.78 -8.34
CA LEU A 187 -9.13 13.80 -8.16
C LEU A 187 -8.48 13.88 -6.76
N GLU A 188 -8.51 15.05 -6.12
CA GLU A 188 -8.06 15.20 -4.74
C GLU A 188 -8.96 14.42 -3.78
N GLN A 189 -10.28 14.52 -3.96
CA GLN A 189 -11.24 13.77 -3.15
C GLN A 189 -11.12 12.26 -3.43
N PHE A 190 -10.97 11.85 -4.69
CA PHE A 190 -10.68 10.46 -5.06
C PHE A 190 -9.45 9.92 -4.30
N CYS A 191 -8.35 10.67 -4.29
CA CYS A 191 -7.15 10.28 -3.54
C CYS A 191 -7.46 10.10 -2.05
N ARG A 192 -8.16 11.05 -1.42
CA ARG A 192 -8.54 10.97 0.00
C ARG A 192 -9.44 9.78 0.31
N ASP A 193 -10.38 9.47 -0.57
CA ASP A 193 -11.35 8.40 -0.36
C ASP A 193 -10.75 7.02 -0.59
N THR A 194 -9.73 6.92 -1.43
CA THR A 194 -9.15 5.64 -1.86
C THR A 194 -7.79 5.32 -1.24
N VAL A 195 -7.19 6.23 -0.49
CA VAL A 195 -5.88 6.00 0.11
C VAL A 195 -5.87 4.77 1.00
N VAL A 196 -4.89 3.91 0.78
CA VAL A 196 -4.58 2.75 1.59
C VAL A 196 -3.07 2.70 1.82
N THR A 197 -2.67 1.88 2.78
CA THR A 197 -1.27 1.50 2.93
C THR A 197 -0.82 0.62 1.77
N ILE A 198 0.44 0.74 1.37
CA ILE A 198 1.14 -0.28 0.56
C ILE A 198 2.04 -1.17 1.42
N TRP A 199 1.83 -1.15 2.74
CA TRP A 199 2.57 -1.90 3.75
C TRP A 199 4.06 -1.57 3.81
N HIS A 200 4.46 -0.36 3.37
CA HIS A 200 5.84 0.10 3.38
C HIS A 200 6.08 1.14 4.48
N TYR A 201 5.41 0.98 5.62
CA TYR A 201 5.56 1.87 6.77
C TYR A 201 6.95 1.75 7.39
N HIS A 202 7.48 2.88 7.84
CA HIS A 202 8.86 3.01 8.29
C HIS A 202 9.03 4.18 9.26
N GLY A 203 10.21 4.27 9.85
CA GLY A 203 10.54 5.30 10.83
C GLY A 203 10.01 4.99 12.23
N GLY A 204 10.25 5.92 13.16
CA GLY A 204 9.92 5.77 14.59
C GLY A 204 11.16 5.64 15.48
N CYS A 205 12.23 5.02 14.96
CA CYS A 205 13.51 4.83 15.64
C CYS A 205 14.67 5.43 14.81
N HIS A 206 14.48 6.64 14.28
CA HIS A 206 15.38 7.22 13.27
C HIS A 206 16.84 7.33 13.75
N VAL A 207 17.76 7.07 12.81
CA VAL A 207 19.19 7.38 12.96
C VAL A 207 19.39 8.87 13.25
N GLY A 208 20.26 9.19 14.20
CA GLY A 208 20.53 10.54 14.69
C GLY A 208 19.49 11.09 15.66
N LYS A 209 18.40 10.36 15.94
CA LYS A 209 17.37 10.73 16.93
C LYS A 209 17.23 9.71 18.06
N VAL A 210 17.14 8.43 17.70
CA VAL A 210 16.98 7.33 18.68
C VAL A 210 18.19 6.41 18.67
N VAL A 211 18.75 6.14 17.49
CA VAL A 211 19.99 5.37 17.33
C VAL A 211 21.09 6.21 16.69
N ASP A 212 22.36 5.89 16.96
CA ASP A 212 23.51 6.52 16.33
C ASP A 212 23.78 5.97 14.91
N GLN A 213 24.85 6.44 14.26
CA GLN A 213 25.26 5.99 12.91
C GLN A 213 25.73 4.52 12.86
N GLN A 214 25.94 3.90 14.02
CA GLN A 214 26.25 2.49 14.19
C GLN A 214 25.02 1.69 14.65
N TYR A 215 23.84 2.31 14.60
CA TYR A 215 22.55 1.76 15.00
C TYR A 215 22.46 1.38 16.49
N LYS A 216 23.35 1.94 17.33
CA LYS A 216 23.31 1.77 18.79
C LYS A 216 22.29 2.73 19.38
N VAL A 217 21.48 2.26 20.32
CA VAL A 217 20.48 3.11 20.99
C VAL A 217 21.19 4.17 21.83
N ILE A 218 20.86 5.44 21.59
CA ILE A 218 21.51 6.57 22.25
C ILE A 218 21.17 6.52 23.76
N GLY A 219 22.19 6.56 24.60
CA GLY A 219 22.03 6.46 26.07
C GLY A 219 21.88 5.05 26.61
N ALA A 220 21.94 4.01 25.77
CA ALA A 220 21.90 2.61 26.21
C ALA A 220 23.12 1.82 25.69
N SER A 221 23.71 1.02 26.58
CA SER A 221 24.83 0.14 26.25
C SER A 221 24.34 -1.24 25.81
N GLY A 222 25.04 -1.85 24.84
CA GLY A 222 24.74 -3.22 24.41
C GLY A 222 23.45 -3.40 23.59
N LEU A 223 22.77 -2.31 23.22
CA LEU A 223 21.49 -2.35 22.51
C LEU A 223 21.59 -1.68 21.12
N ARG A 224 21.00 -2.32 20.10
CA ARG A 224 20.88 -1.80 18.73
C ARG A 224 19.49 -2.06 18.16
N VAL A 225 19.07 -1.27 17.18
CA VAL A 225 17.83 -1.48 16.40
C VAL A 225 18.19 -1.50 14.92
N ILE A 226 17.83 -2.57 14.20
CA ILE A 226 18.19 -2.77 12.78
C ILE A 226 16.97 -3.32 12.04
N ASP A 227 16.03 -2.43 11.69
CA ASP A 227 14.82 -2.75 10.93
C ASP A 227 14.28 -1.48 10.22
N GLY A 228 13.11 -1.56 9.58
CA GLY A 228 12.51 -0.43 8.87
C GLY A 228 12.22 0.81 9.72
N SER A 229 12.18 0.70 11.05
CA SER A 229 11.92 1.83 11.96
C SER A 229 13.04 2.86 11.99
N THR A 230 14.24 2.50 11.53
CA THR A 230 15.40 3.41 11.50
C THR A 230 15.46 4.25 10.22
N LEU A 231 14.65 3.91 9.22
CA LEU A 231 14.61 4.57 7.93
C LEU A 231 13.80 5.88 8.02
N SER A 232 14.35 6.95 7.45
CA SER A 232 13.65 8.24 7.30
C SER A 232 12.80 8.32 6.02
N ARG A 233 13.03 7.42 5.07
CA ARG A 233 12.28 7.27 3.83
C ARG A 233 12.32 5.79 3.39
N SER A 234 11.21 5.27 2.88
CA SER A 234 11.19 3.92 2.31
C SER A 234 12.13 3.83 1.10
N PRO A 235 13.02 2.82 1.03
CA PRO A 235 13.90 2.62 -0.11
C PRO A 235 13.15 2.03 -1.31
N GLY A 236 13.37 2.60 -2.49
CA GLY A 236 12.96 2.03 -3.78
C GLY A 236 11.47 1.73 -3.92
N THR A 237 11.16 0.69 -4.71
CA THR A 237 9.80 0.17 -4.97
C THR A 237 9.26 -0.61 -3.78
N ASN A 238 9.95 -1.68 -3.37
CA ASN A 238 9.61 -2.51 -2.22
C ASN A 238 10.81 -2.56 -1.24
N PRO A 239 10.61 -2.22 0.04
CA PRO A 239 11.70 -2.11 1.00
C PRO A 239 12.25 -3.46 1.49
N GLN A 240 11.57 -4.59 1.23
CA GLN A 240 11.92 -5.90 1.80
C GLN A 240 13.38 -6.27 1.55
N ALA A 241 13.84 -6.22 0.29
CA ALA A 241 15.21 -6.58 -0.05
C ALA A 241 16.24 -5.68 0.65
N THR A 242 15.93 -4.38 0.76
CA THR A 242 16.80 -3.43 1.47
C THR A 242 16.87 -3.72 2.96
N VAL A 243 15.73 -4.04 3.61
CA VAL A 243 15.69 -4.37 5.04
C VAL A 243 16.43 -5.69 5.32
N MET A 244 16.27 -6.71 4.46
CA MET A 244 17.02 -7.97 4.55
C MET A 244 18.54 -7.74 4.41
N MET A 245 18.93 -6.95 3.41
CA MET A 245 20.33 -6.59 3.19
C MET A 245 20.91 -5.83 4.38
N MET A 246 20.16 -4.87 4.94
CA MET A 246 20.57 -4.08 6.11
C MET A 246 20.85 -4.97 7.32
N GLY A 247 20.01 -5.97 7.58
CA GLY A 247 20.23 -6.97 8.64
C GLY A 247 21.57 -7.69 8.46
N ARG A 248 21.83 -8.24 7.26
CA ARG A 248 23.10 -8.91 6.96
C ARG A 248 24.30 -7.95 7.07
N TYR A 249 24.19 -6.77 6.48
CA TYR A 249 25.25 -5.77 6.45
C TYR A 249 25.69 -5.38 7.87
N MET A 250 24.74 -5.10 8.74
CA MET A 250 25.05 -4.75 10.13
C MET A 250 25.56 -5.95 10.93
N GLY A 251 25.07 -7.16 10.66
CA GLY A 251 25.64 -8.39 11.25
C GLY A 251 27.13 -8.55 10.93
N VAL A 252 27.53 -8.38 9.67
CA VAL A 252 28.93 -8.42 9.24
C VAL A 252 29.75 -7.30 9.90
N LYS A 253 29.20 -6.09 9.98
CA LYS A 253 29.87 -4.95 10.64
C LYS A 253 30.13 -5.23 12.12
N ILE A 254 29.17 -5.81 12.84
CA ILE A 254 29.31 -6.20 14.24
C ILE A 254 30.39 -7.29 14.41
N LEU A 255 30.42 -8.29 13.53
CA LEU A 255 31.45 -9.34 13.56
C LEU A 255 32.85 -8.75 13.35
N ARG A 256 33.03 -7.86 12.38
CA ARG A 256 34.31 -7.18 12.13
C ARG A 256 34.72 -6.29 13.31
N GLU A 257 33.79 -5.58 13.94
CA GLU A 257 34.04 -4.76 15.14
C GLU A 257 34.51 -5.64 16.31
N ARG A 258 33.96 -6.84 16.47
CA ARG A 258 34.28 -7.75 17.59
C ARG A 258 35.52 -8.61 17.37
N LEU A 259 35.71 -9.14 16.16
CA LEU A 259 36.69 -10.19 15.86
C LEU A 259 37.83 -9.72 14.95
N GLY A 260 37.74 -8.52 14.38
CA GLY A 260 38.73 -8.02 13.42
C GLY A 260 38.92 -8.98 12.24
N ARG A 261 40.17 -9.35 11.95
CA ARG A 261 40.50 -10.30 10.86
C ARG A 261 39.92 -11.70 11.07
N ALA A 262 39.68 -12.12 12.31
CA ALA A 262 39.14 -13.44 12.62
C ALA A 262 37.65 -13.58 12.24
N ALA A 263 36.97 -12.50 11.86
CA ALA A 263 35.56 -12.53 11.44
C ALA A 263 35.34 -13.37 10.16
N GLY A 264 36.33 -13.43 9.25
CA GLY A 264 36.23 -14.20 8.00
C GLY A 264 35.12 -13.74 7.05
N VAL A 265 34.57 -12.54 7.26
CA VAL A 265 33.47 -11.93 6.46
C VAL A 265 33.74 -10.49 6.12
#